data_AF-A0A179UVP6-F1
#
_entry.id   AF-A0A179UVP6-F1
#
_cell.length_a   1.000
_cell.length_b   1.000
_cell.length_c   1.000
_cell.angle_alpha   90.00
_cell.angle_beta   90.00
_cell.angle_gamma   90.00
#
_symmetry.space_group_name_H-M   'P 1'
#
loop_
_entity.id
_entity.type
_entity.pdbx_description
1 polymer ?
#
loop_
_entity_poly.entity_id
_entity_poly.type
_entity_poly.pdbx_seq_one_letter_code
_entity_poly.pdbx_strand_id
1 'polypeptide(L)'
;MIELSTRTKASYTYVKDWMMLRECVAGCLGSLQTTSHQNAKLKLRLPEGSPAKFVKISGALQTTKRAAGRDAEAALGDLRFGDKRDILVQLVIIPDNTTQEHVPQDAWESIVSGLEALGGPLDGDEQRIVSVEEVPLIQADLTYGDILREGHLAHCPRPSLLAITMLPASQRPKSGRPSTPPIPPHPSIVQRRMELLTSDMLTRALTLVSRSQQDRAHHLLTETRSILKGLGKGGLPPLPPFAQKPTQDAASALSSPNSSSPEIPETTNTTHASTPPAIPHSPHPPSNPPSETATITPPVNAVDSSIIAALDADIEAALEWINHPAVFGRDSRKAVLQAIGIISSQRAYTFRTLSEAHWAERVAGIKRLTERSREWREIGDDSLAEE
;
A
#
# COMPACT_ATOMS: atom_id res chain seq x y z
N MET A 1 3.24 -25.30 -12.47
CA MET A 1 2.55 -24.10 -13.00
C MET A 1 2.84 -22.85 -12.19
N ILE A 2 2.65 -22.84 -10.87
CA ILE A 2 2.92 -21.65 -10.05
C ILE A 2 4.41 -21.27 -10.04
N GLU A 3 5.29 -22.25 -9.84
CA GLU A 3 6.73 -22.03 -9.95
C GLU A 3 7.13 -21.50 -11.34
N LEU A 4 6.47 -21.99 -12.39
CA LEU A 4 6.67 -21.51 -13.75
C LEU A 4 6.25 -20.04 -13.87
N SER A 5 5.05 -19.67 -13.40
CA SER A 5 4.57 -18.28 -13.44
C SER A 5 5.45 -17.34 -12.63
N THR A 6 5.94 -17.77 -11.46
CA THR A 6 6.86 -16.96 -10.65
C THR A 6 8.19 -16.75 -11.38
N ARG A 7 8.76 -17.82 -11.97
CA ARG A 7 10.04 -17.74 -12.69
C ARG A 7 9.94 -16.89 -13.96
N THR A 8 8.82 -16.94 -14.67
CA THR A 8 8.59 -16.15 -15.88
C THR A 8 7.97 -14.78 -15.61
N LYS A 9 7.67 -14.45 -14.35
CA LYS A 9 6.93 -13.23 -13.95
C LYS A 9 5.55 -13.13 -14.60
N ALA A 10 5.02 -14.26 -15.07
CA ALA A 10 3.68 -14.39 -15.61
C ALA A 10 2.65 -14.48 -14.48
N SER A 11 1.37 -14.55 -14.84
CA SER A 11 0.28 -14.76 -13.90
C SER A 11 -0.21 -16.20 -13.94
N TYR A 12 -0.75 -16.65 -12.82
CA TYR A 12 -1.43 -17.94 -12.69
C TYR A 12 -2.93 -17.68 -12.59
N THR A 13 -3.72 -18.35 -13.43
CA THR A 13 -5.19 -18.31 -13.39
C THR A 13 -5.70 -19.73 -13.24
N TYR A 14 -6.40 -19.98 -12.13
CA TYR A 14 -7.11 -21.22 -11.90
C TYR A 14 -8.45 -21.18 -12.64
N VAL A 15 -8.76 -22.29 -13.32
CA VAL A 15 -10.04 -22.52 -14.00
C VAL A 15 -10.62 -23.78 -13.39
N LYS A 16 -11.71 -23.64 -12.62
CA LYS A 16 -12.34 -24.76 -11.92
C LYS A 16 -13.10 -25.66 -12.90
N ASP A 17 -13.96 -25.04 -13.70
CA ASP A 17 -14.85 -25.74 -14.63
C ASP A 17 -14.65 -25.21 -16.06
N TRP A 18 -14.88 -26.07 -17.06
CA TRP A 18 -14.71 -25.74 -18.48
C TRP A 18 -15.44 -24.46 -18.89
N MET A 19 -16.64 -24.24 -18.36
CA MET A 19 -17.46 -23.05 -18.65
C MET A 19 -16.80 -21.73 -18.21
N MET A 20 -15.86 -21.78 -17.27
CA MET A 20 -15.09 -20.60 -16.82
C MET A 20 -13.94 -20.25 -17.77
N LEU A 21 -13.49 -21.19 -18.61
CA LEU A 21 -12.30 -21.00 -19.44
C LEU A 21 -12.46 -19.81 -20.40
N ARG A 22 -13.63 -19.68 -21.02
CA ARG A 22 -13.90 -18.61 -21.98
C ARG A 22 -13.71 -17.22 -21.37
N GLU A 23 -14.26 -17.00 -20.17
CA GLU A 23 -14.11 -15.73 -19.45
C GLU A 23 -12.65 -15.45 -19.10
N CYS A 24 -11.91 -16.48 -18.64
CA CYS A 24 -10.49 -16.33 -18.32
C CYS A 24 -9.66 -15.94 -19.55
N VAL A 25 -9.94 -16.57 -20.69
CA VAL A 25 -9.25 -16.27 -21.96
C VAL A 25 -9.64 -14.87 -22.44
N ALA A 26 -10.92 -14.49 -22.37
CA ALA A 26 -11.38 -13.17 -22.75
C ALA A 26 -10.68 -12.08 -21.93
N GLY A 27 -10.58 -12.25 -20.62
CA GLY A 27 -9.85 -11.35 -19.75
C GLY A 27 -8.36 -11.25 -20.08
N CYS A 28 -7.68 -12.37 -20.34
CA CYS A 28 -6.29 -12.38 -20.82
C CYS A 28 -6.13 -11.63 -22.15
N LEU A 29 -7.02 -11.85 -23.13
CA LEU A 29 -6.98 -11.17 -24.42
C LEU A 29 -7.23 -9.66 -24.29
N GLY A 30 -8.23 -9.27 -23.50
CA GLY A 30 -8.51 -7.86 -23.20
C GLY A 30 -7.34 -7.15 -22.53
N SER A 31 -6.61 -7.90 -21.68
CA SER A 31 -5.38 -7.44 -21.05
C SER A 31 -4.23 -7.26 -22.04
N LEU A 32 -4.06 -8.19 -22.99
CA LEU A 32 -3.02 -8.11 -24.01
C LEU A 32 -3.24 -6.91 -24.93
N GLN A 33 -4.48 -6.69 -25.39
CA GLN A 33 -4.86 -5.58 -26.28
C GLN A 33 -4.64 -4.19 -25.67
N THR A 34 -4.50 -4.10 -24.35
CA THR A 34 -4.34 -2.83 -23.62
C THR A 34 -2.96 -2.66 -23.00
N THR A 35 -2.01 -3.54 -23.35
CA THR A 35 -0.61 -3.42 -22.92
C THR A 35 -0.01 -2.12 -23.43
N SER A 36 0.53 -1.32 -22.52
CA SER A 36 1.16 -0.04 -22.84
C SER A 36 2.67 -0.07 -22.64
N HIS A 37 3.14 -0.81 -21.63
CA HIS A 37 4.56 -0.91 -21.29
C HIS A 37 4.91 -2.37 -21.05
N GLN A 38 5.97 -2.86 -21.69
CA GLN A 38 6.45 -4.23 -21.47
C GLN A 38 7.51 -4.27 -20.37
N ASN A 39 7.47 -5.30 -19.52
CA ASN A 39 8.50 -5.58 -18.52
C ASN A 39 8.95 -4.32 -17.72
N ALA A 40 7.99 -3.56 -17.21
CA ALA A 40 8.25 -2.37 -16.43
C ALA A 40 8.99 -2.69 -15.13
N LYS A 41 9.96 -1.85 -14.79
CA LYS A 41 10.88 -1.99 -13.67
C LYS A 41 11.06 -0.64 -12.98
N LEU A 42 10.81 -0.62 -11.68
CA LEU A 42 11.05 0.52 -10.82
C LEU A 42 12.49 0.45 -10.29
N LYS A 43 13.34 1.37 -10.73
CA LYS A 43 14.70 1.57 -10.23
C LYS A 43 14.65 2.51 -9.04
N LEU A 44 15.19 2.06 -7.92
CA LEU A 44 15.24 2.77 -6.65
C LEU A 44 16.71 3.04 -6.30
N ARG A 45 17.06 4.29 -6.09
CA ARG A 45 18.43 4.71 -5.74
C ARG A 45 18.40 5.56 -4.49
N LEU A 46 19.33 5.33 -3.59
CA LEU A 46 19.62 6.22 -2.47
C LEU A 46 20.67 7.22 -2.95
N PRO A 47 20.35 8.52 -3.05
CA PRO A 47 21.30 9.54 -3.50
C PRO A 47 22.55 9.59 -2.63
N GLU A 48 23.63 10.14 -3.18
CA GLU A 48 24.84 10.41 -2.41
C GLU A 48 24.51 11.32 -1.21
N GLY A 49 25.11 11.04 -0.05
CA GLY A 49 24.78 11.74 1.20
C GLY A 49 23.48 11.30 1.88
N SER A 50 22.67 10.42 1.27
CA SER A 50 21.45 9.95 1.94
C SER A 50 21.77 9.12 3.20
N PRO A 51 21.17 9.41 4.37
CA PRO A 51 21.32 8.62 5.60
C PRO A 51 20.46 7.34 5.60
N ALA A 52 19.67 7.13 4.55
CA ALA A 52 18.77 5.98 4.44
C ALA A 52 19.50 4.69 4.04
N LYS A 53 18.92 3.55 4.43
CA LYS A 53 19.26 2.20 3.92
C LYS A 53 18.00 1.40 3.62
N PHE A 54 18.06 0.56 2.58
CA PHE A 54 16.95 -0.33 2.21
C PHE A 54 16.77 -1.50 3.18
N VAL A 55 15.67 -1.51 3.95
CA VAL A 55 15.29 -2.66 4.77
C VAL A 55 14.57 -3.69 3.91
N LYS A 56 13.40 -3.34 3.35
CA LYS A 56 12.54 -4.29 2.63
C LYS A 56 11.84 -3.60 1.47
N ILE A 57 11.70 -4.31 0.35
CA ILE A 57 10.91 -3.89 -0.81
C ILE A 57 9.91 -5.02 -1.07
N SER A 58 8.61 -4.71 -1.04
CA SER A 58 7.53 -5.70 -1.10
C SER A 58 6.47 -5.32 -2.12
N GLY A 59 5.78 -6.32 -2.69
CA GLY A 59 4.71 -6.13 -3.66
C GLY A 59 5.14 -6.10 -5.14
N ALA A 60 6.43 -6.31 -5.41
CA ALA A 60 6.93 -6.50 -6.77
C ALA A 60 6.95 -7.98 -7.14
N LEU A 61 6.94 -8.30 -8.44
CA LEU A 61 7.08 -9.68 -8.93
C LEU A 61 8.47 -10.25 -8.60
N GLN A 62 9.47 -9.39 -8.65
CA GLN A 62 10.84 -9.71 -8.26
C GLN A 62 11.51 -8.43 -7.75
N THR A 63 12.30 -8.54 -6.69
CA THR A 63 13.16 -7.46 -6.22
C THR A 63 14.61 -7.90 -6.31
N THR A 64 15.48 -6.98 -6.72
CA THR A 64 16.93 -7.18 -6.73
C THR A 64 17.57 -6.00 -6.04
N LYS A 65 18.51 -6.24 -5.13
CA LYS A 65 19.32 -5.20 -4.48
C LYS A 65 20.74 -5.33 -4.99
N ARG A 66 21.38 -4.22 -5.35
CA ARG A 66 22.78 -4.19 -5.79
C ARG A 66 23.69 -4.43 -4.59
N ALA A 67 24.87 -5.02 -4.82
CA ALA A 67 25.85 -5.34 -3.77
C ALA A 67 26.24 -4.14 -2.88
N ALA A 68 26.29 -2.93 -3.45
CA ALA A 68 26.59 -1.70 -2.71
C ALA A 68 25.47 -1.27 -1.73
N GLY A 69 24.27 -1.89 -1.80
CA GLY A 69 23.14 -1.58 -0.92
C GLY A 69 22.46 -0.22 -1.17
N ARG A 70 22.96 0.58 -2.11
CA ARG A 70 22.44 1.91 -2.48
C ARG A 70 21.46 1.91 -3.65
N ASP A 71 21.45 0.85 -4.46
CA ASP A 71 20.52 0.70 -5.58
C ASP A 71 19.69 -0.58 -5.41
N ALA A 72 18.42 -0.52 -5.82
CA ALA A 72 17.53 -1.65 -5.91
C ALA A 72 16.64 -1.53 -7.16
N GLU A 73 16.18 -2.66 -7.69
CA GLU A 73 15.23 -2.73 -8.79
C GLU A 73 14.06 -3.63 -8.40
N ALA A 74 12.84 -3.14 -8.65
CA ALA A 74 11.59 -3.87 -8.45
C ALA A 74 10.93 -4.11 -9.81
N ALA A 75 10.82 -5.37 -10.22
CA ALA A 75 10.14 -5.77 -11.45
C ALA A 75 8.61 -5.74 -11.25
N LEU A 76 7.92 -4.93 -12.05
CA LEU A 76 6.47 -4.79 -12.03
C LEU A 76 5.79 -5.67 -13.10
N GLY A 77 6.53 -6.06 -14.13
CA GLY A 77 6.01 -6.80 -15.28
C GLY A 77 5.33 -5.87 -16.28
N ASP A 78 4.47 -6.40 -17.14
CA ASP A 78 3.78 -5.57 -18.13
C ASP A 78 2.73 -4.68 -17.46
N LEU A 79 2.60 -3.45 -17.94
CA LEU A 79 1.57 -2.50 -17.51
C LEU A 79 0.57 -2.28 -18.66
N ARG A 80 -0.70 -2.11 -18.29
CA ARG A 80 -1.77 -1.73 -19.20
C ARG A 80 -2.24 -0.29 -18.98
N PHE A 81 -3.00 0.24 -19.94
CA PHE A 81 -3.74 1.48 -19.71
C PHE A 81 -4.72 1.30 -18.54
N GLY A 82 -4.68 2.24 -17.59
CA GLY A 82 -5.48 2.19 -16.36
C GLY A 82 -4.87 1.35 -15.23
N ASP A 83 -3.77 0.63 -15.48
CA ASP A 83 -3.10 -0.12 -14.42
C ASP A 83 -2.45 0.81 -13.40
N LYS A 84 -2.60 0.44 -12.13
CA LYS A 84 -1.85 0.99 -11.00
C LYS A 84 -1.21 -0.15 -10.22
N ARG A 85 0.08 0.00 -9.89
CA ARG A 85 0.88 -0.95 -9.12
C ARG A 85 1.55 -0.22 -7.96
N ASP A 86 1.26 -0.66 -6.75
CA ASP A 86 1.83 -0.10 -5.54
C ASP A 86 2.94 -1.01 -4.99
N ILE A 87 4.10 -0.43 -4.67
CA ILE A 87 5.24 -1.12 -4.06
C ILE A 87 5.49 -0.51 -2.68
N LEU A 88 5.69 -1.36 -1.67
CA LEU A 88 6.02 -0.90 -0.33
C LEU A 88 7.52 -0.95 -0.10
N VAL A 89 8.13 0.22 0.09
CA VAL A 89 9.57 0.37 0.38
C VAL A 89 9.74 0.78 1.84
N GLN A 90 10.50 -0.02 2.58
CA GLN A 90 10.88 0.26 3.96
C GLN A 90 12.34 0.70 3.99
N LEU A 91 12.56 1.91 4.49
CA LEU A 91 13.87 2.50 4.72
C LEU A 91 14.13 2.59 6.23
N VAL A 92 15.40 2.49 6.60
CA VAL A 92 15.87 2.89 7.93
C VAL A 92 16.76 4.12 7.75
N ILE A 93 16.51 5.17 8.52
CA ILE A 93 17.33 6.38 8.53
C ILE A 93 18.28 6.23 9.71
N ILE A 94 19.59 6.26 9.43
CA ILE A 94 20.59 6.30 10.48
C ILE A 94 20.83 7.77 10.81
N PRO A 95 20.59 8.21 12.06
CA PRO A 95 20.88 9.58 12.44
C PRO A 95 22.40 9.81 12.32
N ASP A 96 22.79 10.76 11.47
CA ASP A 96 24.18 11.22 11.40
C ASP A 96 24.48 12.03 12.67
N ASN A 97 25.16 11.42 13.63
CA ASN A 97 25.67 12.10 14.82
C ASN A 97 26.95 12.90 14.55
N THR A 98 27.46 12.92 13.31
CA THR A 98 28.74 13.55 12.96
C THR A 98 28.71 15.07 12.99
N THR A 99 27.54 15.70 13.07
CA THR A 99 27.42 17.16 13.28
C THR A 99 27.37 17.58 14.75
N GLN A 100 27.35 16.63 15.71
CA GLN A 100 27.51 16.94 17.14
C GLN A 100 28.98 17.07 17.58
N GLU A 101 29.95 17.00 16.67
CA GLU A 101 31.37 17.08 17.01
C GLU A 101 31.90 18.51 17.18
N HIS A 102 31.01 19.50 17.29
CA HIS A 102 31.33 20.79 17.90
C HIS A 102 30.47 21.04 19.13
N VAL A 103 30.46 20.09 20.07
CA VAL A 103 30.27 20.44 21.48
C VAL A 103 31.66 20.90 21.95
N PRO A 104 31.89 22.19 22.24
CA PRO A 104 33.14 22.62 22.86
C PRO A 104 33.35 21.77 24.11
N GLN A 105 34.46 21.06 24.15
CA GLN A 105 34.72 20.00 25.13
C GLN A 105 34.89 20.57 26.55
N ASP A 106 35.01 21.89 26.67
CA ASP A 106 35.14 22.60 27.93
C ASP A 106 34.07 23.68 28.07
N ALA A 107 33.16 23.48 29.03
CA ALA A 107 32.20 24.50 29.47
C ALA A 107 32.90 25.81 29.89
N TRP A 108 34.18 25.74 30.26
CA TRP A 108 35.01 26.88 30.59
C TRP A 108 35.49 27.67 29.36
N GLU A 109 35.89 27.00 28.27
CA GLU A 109 36.24 27.67 27.01
C GLU A 109 35.04 28.37 26.37
N SER A 110 33.83 27.79 26.49
CA SER A 110 32.60 28.45 26.04
C SER A 110 32.27 29.71 26.84
N ILE A 111 32.64 29.78 28.13
CA ILE A 111 32.44 30.96 28.97
C ILE A 111 33.48 32.03 28.65
N VAL A 112 34.75 31.65 28.46
CA VAL A 112 35.84 32.58 28.13
C VAL A 112 35.69 33.15 26.72
N SER A 113 35.33 32.32 25.74
CA SER A 113 35.04 32.75 24.37
C SER A 113 33.77 33.62 24.32
N GLY A 114 32.79 33.37 25.20
CA GLY A 114 31.63 34.25 25.41
C GLY A 114 31.96 35.60 26.05
N LEU A 115 33.01 35.68 26.88
CA LEU A 115 33.50 36.94 27.44
C LEU A 115 34.39 37.73 26.47
N GLU A 116 35.18 37.07 25.62
CA GLU A 116 35.92 37.74 24.53
C GLU A 116 34.98 38.32 23.46
N ALA A 117 33.83 37.67 23.21
CA ALA A 117 32.80 38.16 22.29
C ALA A 117 32.03 39.39 22.80
N LEU A 118 32.08 39.69 24.10
CA LEU A 118 31.46 40.89 24.70
C LEU A 118 32.31 42.17 24.54
N GLY A 119 33.52 42.07 23.97
CA GLY A 119 34.43 43.20 23.73
C GLY A 119 34.31 43.85 22.35
N GLY A 120 33.48 43.32 21.45
CA GLY A 120 33.24 43.87 20.11
C GLY A 120 31.96 44.72 20.04
N PRO A 121 31.84 45.67 19.08
CA PRO A 121 30.66 46.54 18.99
C PRO A 121 29.39 45.72 18.85
N LEU A 122 28.40 46.05 19.69
CA LEU A 122 27.06 45.51 19.69
C LEU A 122 26.39 45.77 18.33
N ASP A 123 26.43 44.78 17.44
CA ASP A 123 25.58 44.74 16.25
C ASP A 123 24.92 43.37 16.14
N GLY A 124 23.58 43.39 16.19
CA GLY A 124 22.71 42.34 15.66
C GLY A 124 22.53 41.07 16.49
N ASP A 125 21.43 41.01 17.23
CA ASP A 125 20.74 39.77 17.56
C ASP A 125 20.37 39.01 16.27
N GLU A 126 21.29 38.25 15.69
CA GLU A 126 20.94 37.16 14.78
C GLU A 126 20.65 35.92 15.64
N GLN A 127 19.39 35.83 16.06
CA GLN A 127 18.75 34.58 16.46
C GLN A 127 19.20 33.49 15.48
N ARG A 128 20.15 32.63 15.88
CA ARG A 128 20.67 31.54 15.03
C ARG A 128 19.48 30.73 14.51
N ILE A 129 19.13 30.98 13.24
CA ILE A 129 18.10 30.23 12.53
C ILE A 129 18.67 28.83 12.43
N VAL A 130 18.22 27.93 13.30
CA VAL A 130 18.62 26.54 13.24
C VAL A 130 18.08 26.01 11.92
N SER A 131 18.98 25.83 10.95
CA SER A 131 18.63 25.59 9.56
C SER A 131 17.85 24.30 9.44
N VAL A 132 16.70 24.40 8.79
CA VAL A 132 15.89 23.26 8.38
C VAL A 132 16.59 22.62 7.19
N GLU A 133 17.14 21.42 7.37
CA GLU A 133 17.86 20.70 6.32
C GLU A 133 16.91 19.76 5.57
N GLU A 134 16.83 19.91 4.24
CA GLU A 134 16.12 18.98 3.36
C GLU A 134 17.09 17.88 2.91
N VAL A 135 16.84 16.66 3.38
CA VAL A 135 17.71 15.51 3.15
C VAL A 135 17.08 14.58 2.11
N PRO A 136 17.73 14.33 0.96
CA PRO A 136 17.23 13.40 -0.03
C PRO A 136 17.30 11.96 0.49
N LEU A 137 16.18 11.23 0.49
CA LEU A 137 16.12 9.85 0.97
C LEU A 137 16.25 8.84 -0.17
N ILE A 138 15.40 8.97 -1.19
CA ILE A 138 15.29 7.95 -2.22
C ILE A 138 14.80 8.58 -3.52
N GLN A 139 15.44 8.20 -4.61
CA GLN A 139 15.05 8.50 -5.96
C GLN A 139 14.42 7.25 -6.59
N ALA A 140 13.31 7.42 -7.29
CA ALA A 140 12.59 6.40 -8.00
C ALA A 140 12.48 6.76 -9.49
N ASP A 141 12.83 5.81 -10.36
CA ASP A 141 12.74 5.95 -11.81
C ASP A 141 12.09 4.70 -12.43
N LEU A 142 11.28 4.88 -13.46
CA LEU A 142 10.59 3.79 -14.14
C LEU A 142 11.27 3.51 -15.48
N THR A 143 11.60 2.24 -15.72
CA THR A 143 12.12 1.78 -17.01
C THR A 143 11.26 0.67 -17.58
N TYR A 144 11.09 0.62 -18.88
CA TYR A 144 10.16 -0.30 -19.53
C TYR A 144 10.54 -0.53 -21.00
N GLY A 145 10.07 -1.64 -21.57
CA GLY A 145 10.16 -1.91 -23.01
C GLY A 145 9.10 -1.14 -23.79
N ASP A 146 9.53 -0.51 -24.88
CA ASP A 146 8.65 0.15 -25.84
C ASP A 146 7.93 -0.90 -26.70
N ILE A 147 6.59 -0.89 -26.69
CA ILE A 147 5.75 -1.81 -27.46
C ILE A 147 5.85 -1.59 -28.98
N LEU A 148 6.20 -0.37 -29.43
CA LEU A 148 6.32 -0.04 -30.85
C LEU A 148 7.72 -0.35 -31.39
N ARG A 149 8.71 -0.45 -30.50
CA ARG A 149 10.13 -0.60 -30.84
C ARG A 149 10.70 -1.76 -30.03
N GLU A 150 10.49 -2.96 -30.56
CA GLU A 150 10.93 -4.20 -29.91
C GLU A 150 12.41 -4.15 -29.49
N GLY A 151 12.70 -4.54 -28.26
CA GLY A 151 14.04 -4.53 -27.67
C GLY A 151 14.52 -3.16 -27.18
N HIS A 152 13.83 -2.06 -27.49
CA HIS A 152 14.20 -0.74 -26.99
C HIS A 152 13.66 -0.51 -25.56
N LEU A 153 14.54 -0.08 -24.65
CA LEU A 153 14.14 0.34 -23.30
C LEU A 153 13.93 1.85 -23.27
N ALA A 154 12.76 2.26 -22.82
CA ALA A 154 12.44 3.64 -22.48
C ALA A 154 12.51 3.85 -20.95
N HIS A 155 12.63 5.11 -20.55
CA HIS A 155 12.67 5.52 -19.16
C HIS A 155 11.69 6.68 -18.92
N CYS A 156 11.34 6.92 -17.67
CA CYS A 156 10.58 8.10 -17.30
C CYS A 156 11.43 9.35 -17.59
N PRO A 157 10.86 10.41 -18.19
CA PRO A 157 11.61 11.63 -18.47
C PRO A 157 12.09 12.34 -17.21
N ARG A 158 11.40 12.14 -16.07
CA ARG A 158 11.78 12.73 -14.78
C ARG A 158 11.71 11.68 -13.68
N PRO A 159 12.83 11.34 -13.02
CA PRO A 159 12.80 10.53 -11.82
C PRO A 159 12.14 11.32 -10.67
N SER A 160 11.44 10.61 -9.80
CA SER A 160 10.83 11.18 -8.59
C SER A 160 11.82 11.10 -7.42
N LEU A 161 11.98 12.18 -6.67
CA LEU A 161 12.83 12.24 -5.49
C LEU A 161 11.96 12.44 -4.24
N LEU A 162 12.10 11.55 -3.26
CA LEU A 162 11.58 11.75 -1.92
C LEU A 162 12.69 12.32 -1.06
N ALA A 163 12.48 13.54 -0.56
CA ALA A 163 13.28 14.16 0.48
C ALA A 163 12.46 14.31 1.76
N ILE A 164 13.13 14.40 2.89
CA ILE A 164 12.51 14.73 4.17
C ILE A 164 13.14 15.97 4.77
N THR A 165 12.35 16.69 5.52
CA THR A 165 12.80 17.79 6.33
C THR A 165 13.27 17.26 7.68
N MET A 166 14.55 17.42 7.97
CA MET A 166 15.10 17.13 9.29
C MET A 166 14.87 18.33 10.19
N LEU A 167 14.05 18.15 11.23
CA LEU A 167 13.91 19.15 12.28
C LEU A 167 15.11 19.04 13.21
N PRO A 168 15.68 20.16 13.66
CA PRO A 168 16.78 20.12 14.60
C PRO A 168 16.38 19.41 15.88
N ALA A 169 17.31 18.63 16.44
CA ALA A 169 17.10 17.96 17.72
C ALA A 169 16.90 19.03 18.80
N SER A 170 15.65 19.25 19.23
CA SER A 170 15.36 20.13 20.36
C SER A 170 16.13 19.62 21.57
N GLN A 171 16.89 20.51 22.22
CA GLN A 171 17.54 20.21 23.49
C GLN A 171 16.48 19.65 24.45
N ARG A 172 16.80 18.50 25.04
CA ARG A 172 15.89 17.62 25.80
C ARG A 172 15.04 18.40 26.80
N PRO A 173 13.69 18.37 26.74
CA PRO A 173 12.91 18.58 27.94
C PRO A 173 13.20 17.41 28.91
N LYS A 174 13.39 17.71 30.20
CA LYS A 174 13.66 16.74 31.29
C LYS A 174 12.49 15.77 31.59
N SER A 175 11.60 15.51 30.64
CA SER A 175 10.41 14.67 30.79
C SER A 175 10.27 13.77 29.56
N GLY A 176 10.22 12.45 29.79
CA GLY A 176 10.34 11.38 28.80
C GLY A 176 9.17 11.20 27.83
N ARG A 177 8.55 12.28 27.34
CA ARG A 177 7.60 12.22 26.22
C ARG A 177 8.18 12.91 24.99
N PRO A 178 8.13 12.28 23.80
CA PRO A 178 8.51 12.94 22.56
C PRO A 178 7.65 14.19 22.35
N SER A 179 8.28 15.30 21.99
CA SER A 179 7.67 16.63 21.89
C SER A 179 6.72 16.79 20.69
N THR A 180 6.72 15.85 19.75
CA THR A 180 5.84 15.86 18.58
C THR A 180 4.84 14.71 18.66
N PRO A 181 3.55 14.95 18.39
CA PRO A 181 2.57 13.87 18.30
C PRO A 181 2.98 12.90 17.18
N PRO A 182 2.74 11.58 17.33
CA PRO A 182 3.05 10.62 16.29
C PRO A 182 2.27 10.97 15.02
N ILE A 183 2.99 11.15 13.91
CA ILE A 183 2.36 11.41 12.61
C ILE A 183 1.52 10.18 12.25
N PRO A 184 0.21 10.35 11.98
CA PRO A 184 -0.64 9.23 11.58
C PRO A 184 -0.11 8.60 10.29
N PRO A 185 -0.13 7.27 10.16
CA PRO A 185 0.40 6.61 8.97
C PRO A 185 -0.42 6.96 7.74
N HIS A 186 0.26 7.18 6.61
CA HIS A 186 -0.40 7.51 5.35
C HIS A 186 -1.34 6.38 4.90
N PRO A 187 -2.60 6.67 4.48
CA PRO A 187 -3.60 5.64 4.22
C PRO A 187 -3.20 4.63 3.14
N SER A 188 -2.54 5.06 2.06
CA SER A 188 -2.04 4.14 1.01
C SER A 188 -0.98 3.16 1.53
N ILE A 189 -0.18 3.57 2.52
CA ILE A 189 0.81 2.70 3.16
C ILE A 189 0.10 1.65 4.01
N VAL A 190 -0.90 2.06 4.78
CA VAL A 190 -1.71 1.15 5.60
C VAL A 190 -2.40 0.14 4.72
N GLN A 191 -3.10 0.60 3.67
CA GLN A 191 -3.78 -0.25 2.72
C GLN A 191 -2.83 -1.28 2.08
N ARG A 192 -1.70 -0.83 1.54
CA ARG A 192 -0.76 -1.74 0.88
C ARG A 192 -0.12 -2.72 1.85
N ARG A 193 0.09 -2.33 3.11
CA ARG A 193 0.53 -3.24 4.18
C ARG A 193 -0.52 -4.33 4.44
N MET A 194 -1.81 -3.98 4.44
CA MET A 194 -2.88 -4.96 4.65
C MET A 194 -3.00 -5.94 3.50
N GLU A 195 -2.94 -5.47 2.25
CA GLU A 195 -2.89 -6.35 1.08
C GLU A 195 -1.74 -7.35 1.19
N LEU A 196 -0.52 -6.87 1.45
CA LEU A 196 0.67 -7.72 1.55
C LEU A 196 0.63 -8.65 2.76
N LEU A 197 0.06 -8.21 3.89
CA LEU A 197 -0.16 -9.05 5.06
C LEU A 197 -1.11 -10.20 4.72
N THR A 198 -2.26 -9.93 4.10
CA THR A 198 -3.22 -10.96 3.70
C THR A 198 -2.58 -12.00 2.78
N SER A 199 -1.85 -11.57 1.76
CA SER A 199 -1.13 -12.48 0.85
C SER A 199 -0.10 -13.36 1.58
N ASP A 200 0.66 -12.78 2.51
CA ASP A 200 1.63 -13.51 3.34
C ASP A 200 0.96 -14.49 4.31
N MET A 201 -0.15 -14.10 4.95
CA MET A 201 -0.92 -14.99 5.85
C MET A 201 -1.55 -16.16 5.10
N LEU A 202 -2.11 -15.93 3.91
CA LEU A 202 -2.58 -17.01 3.02
C LEU A 202 -1.43 -17.95 2.63
N THR A 203 -0.27 -17.41 2.27
CA THR A 203 0.93 -18.21 1.92
C THR A 203 1.39 -19.09 3.09
N ARG A 204 1.44 -18.52 4.30
CA ARG A 204 1.79 -19.27 5.53
C ARG A 204 0.74 -20.32 5.86
N ALA A 205 -0.55 -20.00 5.71
CA ALA A 205 -1.64 -20.95 5.91
C ALA A 205 -1.52 -22.16 4.96
N LEU A 206 -1.23 -21.94 3.67
CA LEU A 206 -0.95 -23.05 2.73
C LEU A 206 0.23 -23.92 3.17
N THR A 207 1.28 -23.30 3.70
CA THR A 207 2.47 -24.01 4.22
C THR A 207 2.11 -24.85 5.46
N LEU A 208 1.30 -24.31 6.38
CA LEU A 208 0.82 -25.04 7.56
C LEU A 208 -0.07 -26.22 7.18
N VAL A 209 -1.00 -26.04 6.23
CA VAL A 209 -1.84 -27.13 5.73
C VAL A 209 -1.00 -28.23 5.07
N SER A 210 0.05 -27.87 4.32
CA SER A 210 0.97 -28.85 3.73
C SER A 210 1.75 -29.68 4.77
N ARG A 211 1.87 -29.17 6.00
CA ARG A 211 2.47 -29.85 7.16
C ARG A 211 1.43 -30.51 8.06
N SER A 212 0.19 -30.67 7.59
CA SER A 212 -0.94 -31.21 8.36
C SER A 212 -1.28 -30.41 9.62
N GLN A 213 -0.97 -29.11 9.66
CA GLN A 213 -1.28 -28.20 10.78
C GLN A 213 -2.50 -27.32 10.44
N GLN A 214 -3.65 -27.95 10.18
CA GLN A 214 -4.87 -27.26 9.73
C GLN A 214 -5.44 -26.32 10.80
N ASP A 215 -5.51 -26.75 12.06
CA ASP A 215 -6.03 -25.92 13.15
C ASP A 215 -5.22 -24.61 13.29
N ARG A 216 -3.88 -24.71 13.21
CA ARG A 216 -3.01 -23.53 13.26
C ARG A 216 -3.22 -22.60 12.06
N ALA A 217 -3.44 -23.17 10.87
CA ALA A 217 -3.73 -22.39 9.68
C ALA A 217 -5.09 -21.68 9.78
N HIS A 218 -6.10 -22.37 10.31
CA HIS A 218 -7.42 -21.81 10.57
C HIS A 218 -7.36 -20.67 11.60
N HIS A 219 -6.66 -20.87 12.72
CA HIS A 219 -6.45 -19.81 13.72
C HIS A 219 -5.72 -18.60 13.12
N LEU A 220 -4.65 -18.82 12.36
CA LEU A 220 -3.89 -17.74 11.71
C LEU A 220 -4.78 -16.87 10.81
N LEU A 221 -5.58 -17.50 9.95
CA LEU A 221 -6.49 -16.79 9.05
C LEU A 221 -7.61 -16.07 9.80
N THR A 222 -8.13 -16.67 10.87
CA THR A 222 -9.15 -16.05 11.75
C THR A 222 -8.62 -14.77 12.41
N GLU A 223 -7.40 -14.80 12.95
CA GLU A 223 -6.74 -13.63 13.53
C GLU A 223 -6.50 -12.54 12.47
N THR A 224 -6.05 -12.95 11.28
CA THR A 224 -5.83 -12.03 10.16
C THR A 224 -7.13 -11.32 9.78
N ARG A 225 -8.24 -12.06 9.75
CA ARG A 225 -9.59 -11.52 9.49
C ARG A 225 -9.99 -10.49 10.56
N SER A 226 -9.73 -10.79 11.83
CA SER A 226 -10.00 -9.87 12.95
C SER A 226 -9.24 -8.54 12.79
N ILE A 227 -7.96 -8.59 12.40
CA ILE A 227 -7.13 -7.40 12.15
C ILE A 227 -7.72 -6.54 11.03
N LEU A 228 -8.11 -7.15 9.90
CA LEU A 228 -8.72 -6.41 8.78
C LEU A 228 -10.04 -5.72 9.18
N LYS A 229 -10.89 -6.42 9.95
CA LYS A 229 -12.15 -5.86 10.45
C LYS A 229 -11.95 -4.73 11.47
N GLY A 230 -10.93 -4.82 12.31
CA GLY A 230 -10.57 -3.75 13.25
C GLY A 230 -10.14 -2.47 12.54
N LEU A 231 -9.33 -2.61 11.49
CA LEU A 231 -8.85 -1.49 10.67
C LEU A 231 -9.94 -0.81 9.84
N GLY A 232 -10.87 -1.58 9.26
CA GLY A 232 -12.00 -1.03 8.51
C GLY A 232 -12.93 -0.16 9.35
N LYS A 233 -12.87 -0.26 10.68
CA LYS A 233 -13.67 0.52 11.64
C LYS A 233 -12.91 1.70 12.27
N GLY A 234 -11.69 1.99 11.81
CA GLY A 234 -10.92 3.17 12.24
C GLY A 234 -10.09 3.00 13.53
N GLY A 235 -9.94 1.79 14.05
CA GLY A 235 -9.15 1.52 15.26
C GLY A 235 -8.19 0.36 15.09
N LEU A 236 -6.89 0.62 15.13
CA LEU A 236 -5.90 -0.42 15.41
C LEU A 236 -6.10 -0.87 16.87
N PRO A 237 -6.37 -2.16 17.17
CA PRO A 237 -6.10 -2.66 18.51
C PRO A 237 -4.58 -2.52 18.77
N PRO A 238 -4.16 -2.14 19.99
CA PRO A 238 -2.75 -2.05 20.32
C PRO A 238 -2.07 -3.40 20.06
N LEU A 239 -0.95 -3.37 19.35
CA LEU A 239 -0.14 -4.55 19.09
C LEU A 239 0.19 -5.24 20.42
N PRO A 240 0.06 -6.58 20.53
CA PRO A 240 0.42 -7.27 21.75
C PRO A 240 1.92 -7.10 22.02
N PRO A 241 2.33 -6.79 23.27
CA PRO A 241 3.73 -6.77 23.64
C PRO A 241 4.31 -8.17 23.45
N PHE A 242 5.49 -8.25 22.84
CA PHE A 242 6.25 -9.49 22.72
C PHE A 242 6.35 -10.17 24.09
N ALA A 243 6.02 -11.46 24.14
CA ALA A 243 5.99 -12.28 25.34
C ALA A 243 7.32 -12.23 26.10
N GLN A 244 7.32 -11.54 27.24
CA GLN A 244 8.28 -11.77 28.32
C GLN A 244 7.67 -12.78 29.30
N LYS A 245 8.50 -13.72 29.73
CA LYS A 245 8.16 -14.87 30.60
C LYS A 245 7.49 -14.43 31.91
N PRO A 246 6.65 -15.29 32.51
CA PRO A 246 5.81 -14.92 33.65
C PRO A 246 6.61 -14.90 34.96
N THR A 247 6.42 -13.84 35.74
CA THR A 247 6.64 -13.83 37.19
C THR A 247 5.31 -13.58 37.88
N GLN A 248 4.99 -14.48 38.80
CA GLN A 248 3.83 -14.48 39.67
C GLN A 248 3.85 -13.24 40.57
N ASP A 249 2.71 -12.56 40.75
CA ASP A 249 1.99 -12.55 42.04
C ASP A 249 0.79 -11.58 42.06
N ALA A 250 -0.26 -12.08 42.72
CA ALA A 250 -1.26 -11.38 43.54
C ALA A 250 -2.29 -10.39 42.94
N ALA A 251 -3.52 -10.92 42.89
CA ALA A 251 -4.70 -10.48 43.67
C ALA A 251 -5.59 -9.29 43.22
N SER A 252 -6.87 -9.65 43.03
CA SER A 252 -8.10 -8.94 43.43
C SER A 252 -8.59 -7.74 42.61
N ALA A 253 -9.74 -7.90 41.92
CA ALA A 253 -11.07 -7.58 42.48
C ALA A 253 -12.17 -7.55 41.40
N LEU A 254 -13.35 -8.01 41.81
CA LEU A 254 -14.63 -8.11 41.08
C LEU A 254 -15.20 -6.74 40.64
N SER A 255 -15.96 -6.70 39.53
CA SER A 255 -17.42 -6.45 39.50
C SER A 255 -17.96 -6.06 38.10
N SER A 256 -19.14 -6.59 37.77
CA SER A 256 -19.96 -6.33 36.56
C SER A 256 -21.13 -5.35 36.89
N PRO A 257 -22.22 -5.24 36.09
CA PRO A 257 -22.45 -4.41 34.88
C PRO A 257 -23.69 -3.47 35.04
N ASN A 258 -24.28 -3.00 33.91
CA ASN A 258 -25.54 -2.23 33.71
C ASN A 258 -25.45 -0.69 33.88
N SER A 259 -26.23 0.17 33.22
CA SER A 259 -27.18 0.15 32.08
C SER A 259 -27.69 1.61 31.88
N SER A 260 -28.44 1.85 30.79
CA SER A 260 -29.53 2.84 30.61
C SER A 260 -29.23 4.32 30.24
N SER A 261 -29.82 4.72 29.10
CA SER A 261 -30.17 6.07 28.63
C SER A 261 -31.25 6.75 29.49
N PRO A 262 -31.56 8.04 29.25
CA PRO A 262 -32.74 8.48 28.44
C PRO A 262 -32.39 9.65 27.46
N GLU A 263 -33.00 9.85 26.27
CA GLU A 263 -34.37 10.30 25.89
C GLU A 263 -34.74 11.69 26.49
N ILE A 264 -35.24 12.76 25.84
CA ILE A 264 -36.01 13.11 24.60
C ILE A 264 -35.91 14.68 24.40
N PRO A 265 -36.72 15.48 23.65
CA PRO A 265 -37.33 15.44 22.29
C PRO A 265 -37.17 16.72 21.40
N GLU A 266 -37.52 16.53 20.11
CA GLU A 266 -38.32 17.38 19.17
C GLU A 266 -37.90 18.85 18.87
N THR A 267 -37.82 19.31 17.61
CA THR A 267 -39.00 19.60 16.78
C THR A 267 -38.65 20.05 15.34
N THR A 268 -39.58 19.74 14.43
CA THR A 268 -39.96 20.43 13.18
C THR A 268 -39.14 20.32 11.89
N ASN A 269 -39.81 19.72 10.91
CA ASN A 269 -39.51 19.61 9.50
C ASN A 269 -39.93 20.87 8.69
N THR A 270 -39.37 20.90 7.48
CA THR A 270 -39.98 21.25 6.17
C THR A 270 -39.91 22.68 5.60
N THR A 271 -39.09 22.75 4.53
CA THR A 271 -39.32 23.37 3.20
C THR A 271 -39.47 24.87 3.07
N HIS A 272 -38.64 25.49 2.21
CA HIS A 272 -39.11 26.30 1.07
C HIS A 272 -37.98 26.49 0.04
N ALA A 273 -38.34 26.33 -1.24
CA ALA A 273 -37.51 26.51 -2.43
C ALA A 273 -37.32 27.99 -2.79
N SER A 274 -36.25 28.34 -3.52
CA SER A 274 -36.22 29.45 -4.51
C SER A 274 -34.90 29.49 -5.31
N THR A 275 -35.00 29.35 -6.62
CA THR A 275 -34.03 29.70 -7.68
C THR A 275 -33.80 31.23 -7.73
N PRO A 276 -32.72 31.76 -8.35
CA PRO A 276 -32.85 32.47 -9.64
C PRO A 276 -31.55 32.41 -10.53
N PRO A 277 -31.33 33.20 -11.63
CA PRO A 277 -31.21 32.69 -13.00
C PRO A 277 -29.84 32.97 -13.70
N ALA A 278 -29.65 32.39 -14.91
CA ALA A 278 -28.61 32.74 -15.91
C ALA A 278 -28.92 34.11 -16.59
N ILE A 279 -28.08 34.85 -17.34
CA ILE A 279 -27.29 34.57 -18.58
C ILE A 279 -26.28 35.77 -18.86
N PRO A 280 -25.64 35.97 -20.05
CA PRO A 280 -24.29 35.55 -20.55
C PRO A 280 -23.26 36.71 -20.78
N HIS A 281 -22.01 36.40 -21.20
CA HIS A 281 -21.31 36.95 -22.41
C HIS A 281 -19.80 36.53 -22.47
N SER A 282 -19.36 36.09 -23.67
CA SER A 282 -18.03 35.63 -24.14
C SER A 282 -17.03 36.78 -24.47
N PRO A 283 -15.88 36.59 -25.18
CA PRO A 283 -14.80 35.56 -25.20
C PRO A 283 -13.36 36.17 -25.14
N HIS A 284 -12.30 35.42 -24.79
CA HIS A 284 -10.93 35.51 -25.38
C HIS A 284 -9.99 34.38 -24.84
N PRO A 285 -8.97 33.90 -25.59
CA PRO A 285 -8.19 32.66 -25.32
C PRO A 285 -6.72 32.94 -24.88
N PRO A 286 -5.81 31.96 -24.86
CA PRO A 286 -5.60 30.89 -23.88
C PRO A 286 -4.30 31.09 -23.07
N SER A 287 -4.21 30.60 -21.82
CA SER A 287 -2.94 30.47 -21.11
C SER A 287 -2.83 29.12 -20.41
N ASN A 288 -1.71 28.44 -20.68
CA ASN A 288 -1.32 27.14 -20.15
C ASN A 288 -1.40 27.08 -18.61
N PRO A 289 -1.87 25.98 -17.99
CA PRO A 289 -1.68 25.80 -16.56
C PRO A 289 -0.22 25.39 -16.26
N PRO A 290 0.45 26.02 -15.28
CA PRO A 290 1.72 25.55 -14.76
C PRO A 290 1.53 24.27 -13.93
N SER A 291 2.58 23.44 -13.92
CA SER A 291 2.67 22.17 -13.18
C SER A 291 2.04 22.21 -11.79
N GLU A 292 1.08 21.30 -11.59
CA GLU A 292 0.56 20.93 -10.28
C GLU A 292 1.70 20.38 -9.41
N THR A 293 2.32 21.27 -8.64
CA THR A 293 3.05 20.87 -7.44
C THR A 293 1.96 20.49 -6.44
N ALA A 294 1.84 19.20 -6.15
CA ALA A 294 0.84 18.67 -5.23
C ALA A 294 1.02 19.30 -3.84
N THR A 295 0.26 20.36 -3.57
CA THR A 295 0.12 20.92 -2.23
C THR A 295 -0.48 19.83 -1.35
N ILE A 296 0.28 19.42 -0.33
CA ILE A 296 -0.10 18.41 0.66
C ILE A 296 -1.16 19.03 1.58
N THR A 297 -2.40 19.07 1.13
CA THR A 297 -3.59 19.17 1.98
C THR A 297 -4.17 17.76 2.06
N PRO A 298 -4.13 17.09 3.23
CA PRO A 298 -4.66 15.73 3.31
C PRO A 298 -6.20 15.78 3.35
N PRO A 299 -6.92 15.26 2.34
CA PRO A 299 -8.24 14.74 2.64
C PRO A 299 -8.02 13.51 3.53
N VAL A 300 -8.86 13.35 4.55
CA VAL A 300 -8.90 12.20 5.44
C VAL A 300 -9.43 11.00 4.66
N ASN A 301 -8.71 10.58 3.62
CA ASN A 301 -9.10 9.42 2.82
C ASN A 301 -8.76 8.18 3.64
N ALA A 302 -9.77 7.69 4.35
CA ALA A 302 -9.75 6.38 4.99
C ALA A 302 -9.28 5.31 4.00
N VAL A 303 -8.67 4.24 4.53
CA VAL A 303 -8.33 3.03 3.75
C VAL A 303 -9.55 2.60 2.92
N ASP A 304 -9.35 2.28 1.65
CA ASP A 304 -10.44 1.90 0.74
C ASP A 304 -11.19 0.67 1.29
N SER A 305 -12.45 0.88 1.67
CA SER A 305 -13.30 -0.14 2.28
C SER A 305 -13.61 -1.28 1.31
N SER A 306 -13.63 -1.02 0.01
CA SER A 306 -13.88 -2.04 -1.01
C SER A 306 -12.73 -3.05 -1.08
N ILE A 307 -11.49 -2.57 -0.92
CA ILE A 307 -10.29 -3.42 -0.88
C ILE A 307 -10.29 -4.26 0.39
N ILE A 308 -10.60 -3.67 1.54
CA ILE A 308 -10.66 -4.41 2.81
C ILE A 308 -11.74 -5.49 2.75
N ALA A 309 -12.91 -5.19 2.19
CA ALA A 309 -13.99 -6.18 2.00
C ALA A 309 -13.55 -7.31 1.04
N ALA A 310 -12.85 -6.97 -0.05
CA ALA A 310 -12.32 -7.96 -0.98
C ALA A 310 -11.30 -8.91 -0.32
N LEU A 311 -10.40 -8.37 0.50
CA LEU A 311 -9.42 -9.17 1.26
C LEU A 311 -10.10 -10.06 2.31
N ASP A 312 -11.13 -9.56 3.00
CA ASP A 312 -11.93 -10.34 3.97
C ASP A 312 -12.61 -11.53 3.28
N ALA A 313 -13.20 -11.31 2.11
CA ALA A 313 -13.87 -12.34 1.33
C ALA A 313 -12.91 -13.45 0.85
N ASP A 314 -11.69 -13.09 0.43
CA ASP A 314 -10.67 -14.09 0.06
C ASP A 314 -10.23 -14.94 1.26
N ILE A 315 -10.09 -14.34 2.45
CA ILE A 315 -9.76 -15.07 3.69
C ILE A 315 -10.92 -15.98 4.11
N GLU A 316 -12.15 -15.49 4.03
CA GLU A 316 -13.35 -16.26 4.34
C GLU A 316 -13.50 -17.50 3.44
N ALA A 317 -13.32 -17.32 2.12
CA ALA A 317 -13.32 -18.42 1.16
C ALA A 317 -12.20 -19.43 1.42
N ALA A 318 -11.03 -18.98 1.90
CA ALA A 318 -9.95 -19.87 2.30
C ALA A 318 -10.31 -20.66 3.57
N LEU A 319 -10.88 -19.99 4.58
CA LEU A 319 -11.29 -20.59 5.86
C LEU A 319 -12.36 -21.66 5.70
N GLU A 320 -13.32 -21.46 4.79
CA GLU A 320 -14.41 -22.41 4.53
C GLU A 320 -13.89 -23.83 4.25
N TRP A 321 -12.79 -23.95 3.49
CA TRP A 321 -12.30 -25.24 2.99
C TRP A 321 -11.01 -25.72 3.63
N ILE A 322 -10.34 -24.91 4.47
CA ILE A 322 -9.00 -25.22 4.99
C ILE A 322 -8.94 -26.47 5.89
N ASN A 323 -10.07 -26.79 6.55
CA ASN A 323 -10.23 -27.96 7.41
C ASN A 323 -10.78 -29.20 6.66
N HIS A 324 -10.98 -29.09 5.33
CA HIS A 324 -11.53 -30.17 4.50
C HIS A 324 -10.48 -30.64 3.49
N PRO A 325 -9.58 -31.59 3.85
CA PRO A 325 -8.42 -31.96 3.03
C PRO A 325 -8.76 -32.32 1.58
N ALA A 326 -9.86 -33.04 1.36
CA ALA A 326 -10.27 -33.50 0.03
C ALA A 326 -10.66 -32.33 -0.89
N VAL A 327 -11.50 -31.42 -0.41
CA VAL A 327 -11.95 -30.25 -1.19
C VAL A 327 -10.80 -29.25 -1.34
N PHE A 328 -10.02 -29.08 -0.27
CA PHE A 328 -8.87 -28.19 -0.26
C PHE A 328 -7.81 -28.59 -1.28
N GLY A 329 -7.43 -29.87 -1.32
CA GLY A 329 -6.43 -30.37 -2.25
C GLY A 329 -6.86 -30.29 -3.72
N ARG A 330 -8.17 -30.46 -3.98
CA ARG A 330 -8.70 -30.47 -5.34
C ARG A 330 -8.85 -29.06 -5.94
N ASP A 331 -9.48 -28.15 -5.21
CA ASP A 331 -9.93 -26.85 -5.72
C ASP A 331 -9.42 -25.66 -4.91
N SER A 332 -9.74 -25.60 -3.61
CA SER A 332 -9.55 -24.38 -2.82
C SER A 332 -8.08 -23.97 -2.74
N ARG A 333 -7.13 -24.92 -2.62
CA ARG A 333 -5.69 -24.62 -2.65
C ARG A 333 -5.28 -23.85 -3.91
N LYS A 334 -5.83 -24.21 -5.08
CA LYS A 334 -5.51 -23.55 -6.36
C LYS A 334 -6.11 -22.15 -6.41
N ALA A 335 -7.33 -21.96 -5.92
CA ALA A 335 -7.96 -20.65 -5.80
C ALA A 335 -7.19 -19.73 -4.84
N VAL A 336 -6.79 -20.22 -3.67
CA VAL A 336 -5.99 -19.46 -2.70
C VAL A 336 -4.63 -19.06 -3.28
N LEU A 337 -3.98 -19.94 -4.05
CA LEU A 337 -2.73 -19.61 -4.74
C LEU A 337 -2.91 -18.51 -5.79
N GLN A 338 -4.04 -18.51 -6.51
CA GLN A 338 -4.37 -17.42 -7.42
C GLN A 338 -4.60 -16.11 -6.63
N ALA A 339 -5.39 -16.13 -5.55
CA ALA A 339 -5.64 -14.95 -4.71
C ALA A 339 -4.34 -14.35 -4.15
N ILE A 340 -3.41 -15.19 -3.66
CA ILE A 340 -2.07 -14.74 -3.22
C ILE A 340 -1.35 -13.96 -4.32
N GLY A 341 -1.34 -14.49 -5.56
CA GLY A 341 -0.71 -13.86 -6.70
C GLY A 341 -1.37 -12.53 -7.07
N ILE A 342 -2.70 -12.50 -7.07
CA ILE A 342 -3.48 -11.31 -7.37
C ILE A 342 -3.23 -10.22 -6.33
N ILE A 343 -3.40 -10.50 -5.04
CA ILE A 343 -3.27 -9.52 -3.96
C ILE A 343 -1.85 -8.95 -3.90
N SER A 344 -0.84 -9.82 -3.99
CA SER A 344 0.57 -9.38 -3.91
C SER A 344 0.99 -8.54 -5.12
N SER A 345 0.57 -8.91 -6.33
CA SER A 345 0.99 -8.23 -7.56
C SER A 345 0.01 -7.18 -8.08
N GLN A 346 -1.20 -7.10 -7.51
CA GLN A 346 -2.32 -6.29 -7.98
C GLN A 346 -2.67 -6.55 -9.45
N ARG A 347 -2.56 -7.82 -9.88
CA ARG A 347 -2.85 -8.27 -11.25
C ARG A 347 -4.01 -9.24 -11.24
N ALA A 348 -5.11 -8.87 -11.88
CA ALA A 348 -6.26 -9.75 -12.09
C ALA A 348 -6.76 -9.66 -13.54
N TYR A 349 -7.40 -10.74 -13.99
CA TYR A 349 -7.87 -10.92 -15.37
C TYR A 349 -9.32 -11.43 -15.43
N THR A 350 -9.95 -11.61 -14.28
CA THR A 350 -11.26 -12.27 -14.13
C THR A 350 -12.07 -11.50 -13.10
N PHE A 351 -13.36 -11.80 -12.97
CA PHE A 351 -14.27 -11.10 -12.05
C PHE A 351 -14.95 -12.06 -11.05
N ARG A 352 -14.32 -13.19 -10.72
CA ARG A 352 -14.99 -14.26 -9.96
C ARG A 352 -14.94 -14.06 -8.46
N THR A 353 -13.89 -13.43 -7.96
CA THR A 353 -13.82 -12.97 -6.56
C THR A 353 -13.88 -11.45 -6.52
N LEU A 354 -14.23 -10.89 -5.36
CA LEU A 354 -14.23 -9.44 -5.17
C LEU A 354 -12.84 -8.84 -5.42
N SER A 355 -11.80 -9.57 -5.04
CA SER A 355 -10.43 -9.14 -5.21
C SER A 355 -10.01 -9.17 -6.68
N GLU A 356 -10.31 -10.27 -7.39
CA GLU A 356 -10.16 -10.37 -8.84
C GLU A 356 -10.85 -9.20 -9.56
N ALA A 357 -12.13 -8.96 -9.27
CA ALA A 357 -12.91 -7.89 -9.87
C ALA A 357 -12.31 -6.51 -9.61
N HIS A 358 -11.90 -6.23 -8.37
CA HIS A 358 -11.36 -4.92 -7.97
C HIS A 358 -10.12 -4.51 -8.78
N TRP A 359 -9.19 -5.44 -9.03
CA TRP A 359 -8.00 -5.13 -9.83
C TRP A 359 -8.23 -5.27 -11.34
N ALA A 360 -9.12 -6.18 -11.77
CA ALA A 360 -9.44 -6.37 -13.19
C ALA A 360 -10.22 -5.17 -13.77
N GLU A 361 -11.11 -4.56 -12.98
CA GLU A 361 -11.93 -3.42 -13.43
C GLU A 361 -11.11 -2.19 -13.83
N ARG A 362 -9.93 -2.02 -13.24
CA ARG A 362 -9.01 -0.90 -13.55
C ARG A 362 -8.55 -0.92 -15.02
N VAL A 363 -8.55 -2.10 -15.65
CA VAL A 363 -8.13 -2.29 -17.04
C VAL A 363 -9.35 -2.45 -17.93
N ALA A 364 -9.73 -1.36 -18.62
CA ALA A 364 -10.94 -1.32 -19.45
C ALA A 364 -11.00 -2.44 -20.51
N GLY A 365 -9.84 -2.87 -21.05
CA GLY A 365 -9.78 -3.97 -22.01
C GLY A 365 -10.25 -5.31 -21.42
N ILE A 366 -9.89 -5.59 -20.16
CA ILE A 366 -10.31 -6.81 -19.44
C ILE A 366 -11.82 -6.76 -19.22
N LYS A 367 -12.34 -5.65 -18.68
CA LYS A 367 -13.77 -5.44 -18.45
C LYS A 367 -14.60 -5.67 -19.72
N ARG A 368 -14.25 -4.96 -20.80
CA ARG A 368 -14.97 -5.04 -22.09
C ARG A 368 -14.99 -6.45 -22.69
N LEU A 369 -13.86 -7.16 -22.66
CA LEU A 369 -13.78 -8.50 -23.26
C LEU A 369 -14.52 -9.54 -22.40
N THR A 370 -14.48 -9.41 -21.07
CA THR A 370 -15.25 -10.25 -20.17
C THR A 370 -16.76 -10.03 -20.34
N GLU A 371 -17.21 -8.78 -20.47
CA GLU A 371 -18.62 -8.42 -20.76
C GLU A 371 -19.07 -9.01 -22.10
N ARG A 372 -18.32 -8.79 -23.18
CA ARG A 372 -18.63 -9.41 -24.49
C ARG A 372 -18.64 -10.93 -24.46
N SER A 373 -17.71 -11.54 -23.71
CA SER A 373 -17.72 -12.98 -23.51
C SER A 373 -19.00 -13.44 -22.81
N ARG A 374 -19.61 -12.66 -21.93
CA ARG A 374 -20.90 -12.99 -21.31
C ARG A 374 -22.04 -12.89 -22.32
N GLU A 375 -22.11 -11.80 -23.08
CA GLU A 375 -23.11 -11.59 -24.14
C GLU A 375 -23.07 -12.72 -25.19
N TRP A 376 -21.88 -13.14 -25.62
CA TRP A 376 -21.73 -14.27 -26.55
C TRP A 376 -22.12 -15.63 -25.95
N ARG A 377 -22.30 -15.75 -24.62
CA ARG A 377 -22.98 -16.91 -24.04
C ARG A 377 -24.45 -16.86 -24.36
N GLU A 378 -25.06 -15.74 -24.00
CA GLU A 378 -26.51 -15.59 -23.93
C GLU A 378 -27.09 -15.73 -25.35
N ILE A 379 -26.46 -15.09 -26.34
CA ILE A 379 -26.82 -15.23 -27.75
C ILE A 379 -26.68 -16.67 -28.27
N GLY A 380 -25.63 -17.38 -27.84
CA GLY A 380 -25.38 -18.77 -28.24
C GLY A 380 -26.42 -19.73 -27.67
N ASP A 381 -26.79 -19.53 -26.41
CA ASP A 381 -27.81 -20.33 -25.73
C ASP A 381 -29.21 -20.05 -26.31
N ASP A 382 -29.53 -18.78 -26.63
CA ASP A 382 -30.80 -18.41 -27.29
C ASP A 382 -30.89 -19.00 -28.70
N SER A 383 -29.80 -18.96 -29.49
CA SER A 383 -29.78 -19.54 -30.84
C SER A 383 -29.92 -21.08 -30.87
N LEU A 384 -29.53 -21.75 -29.79
CA LEU A 384 -29.67 -23.21 -29.64
C LEU A 384 -31.03 -23.61 -29.03
N ALA A 385 -31.75 -22.66 -28.41
CA ALA A 385 -33.10 -22.89 -27.89
C ALA A 385 -34.19 -22.66 -28.94
N GLU A 386 -33.87 -21.99 -30.05
CA GLU A 386 -34.76 -21.73 -31.18
C GLU A 386 -34.69 -22.79 -32.31
N GLU A 387 -33.79 -23.78 -32.23
CA GLU A 387 -33.75 -25.01 -33.06
C GLU A 387 -34.29 -26.22 -32.29
#